data_AF-A0A7V3SPX8-F1
#
_entry.id   AF-A0A7V3SPX8-F1
#
_cell.length_a   1.000
_cell.length_b   1.000
_cell.length_c   1.000
_cell.angle_alpha   90.00
_cell.angle_beta   90.00
_cell.angle_gamma   90.00
#
_symmetry.space_group_name_H-M   'P 1'
#
loop_
_entity.id
_entity.type
_entity.pdbx_description
1 polymer ?
#
loop_
_entity_poly.entity_id
_entity_poly.type
_entity_poly.pdbx_seq_one_letter_code
_entity_poly.pdbx_strand_id
1 'polypeptide(L)'
;MKLLLDSQISAQVAAHLRKMGHDVREVRGDPLLHSASDETLVQTAWREGRVLLSASPAFARLISRQSGWRPGAILLLAGDPRPQAQLKTLMELLRRLPEAKVMTSLIIVEGQRARVYPLVVRIPEKVTPELQPRLPEPLPSPSATPSIRSYLACPVCGYTMKPLHGCKQVCPACGYLSSCSMD
;
A
#
# COMPACT_ATOMS: atom_id res chain seq x y z
N MET A 1 9.92 11.22 -1.33
CA MET A 1 8.76 10.32 -1.13
C MET A 1 8.49 10.00 0.33
N LYS A 2 7.28 9.49 0.60
CA LYS A 2 6.91 8.85 1.87
C LYS A 2 7.18 7.35 1.81
N LEU A 3 7.68 6.77 2.89
CA LEU A 3 8.08 5.38 2.99
C LEU A 3 7.42 4.72 4.21
N LEU A 4 7.01 3.47 4.07
CA LEU A 4 6.66 2.57 5.16
C LEU A 4 7.66 1.43 5.19
N LEU A 5 8.44 1.33 6.26
CA LEU A 5 9.46 0.31 6.44
C LEU A 5 8.90 -0.83 7.28
N ASP A 6 8.84 -2.02 6.69
CA ASP A 6 8.54 -3.26 7.39
C ASP A 6 9.56 -3.54 8.51
N SER A 7 9.15 -4.33 9.49
CA SER A 7 9.92 -4.80 10.63
C SER A 7 11.26 -5.47 10.27
N GLN A 8 11.38 -6.06 9.08
CA GLN A 8 12.61 -6.68 8.58
C GLN A 8 13.66 -5.66 8.11
N ILE A 9 13.28 -4.39 7.95
CA ILE A 9 14.22 -3.32 7.62
C ILE A 9 14.80 -2.75 8.91
N SER A 10 16.13 -2.57 8.92
CA SER A 10 16.83 -2.02 10.08
C SER A 10 16.52 -0.53 10.31
N ALA A 11 16.42 -0.14 11.58
CA ALA A 11 16.26 1.27 11.98
C ALA A 11 17.42 2.17 11.50
N GLN A 12 18.60 1.60 11.26
CA GLN A 12 19.72 2.34 10.66
C GLN A 12 19.40 2.79 9.23
N VAL A 13 18.73 1.94 8.45
CA VAL A 13 18.29 2.26 7.08
C VAL A 13 17.25 3.38 7.15
N ALA A 14 16.29 3.28 8.08
CA ALA A 14 15.27 4.30 8.29
C ALA A 14 15.86 5.68 8.65
N ALA A 15 16.79 5.71 9.60
CA ALA A 15 17.48 6.94 9.99
C ALA A 15 18.23 7.58 8.82
N HIS A 16 18.86 6.78 7.96
CA HIS A 16 19.54 7.30 6.77
C HIS A 16 18.55 7.86 5.74
N LEU A 17 17.44 7.16 5.47
CA LEU A 17 16.38 7.64 4.59
C LEU A 17 15.78 8.96 5.07
N ARG A 18 15.59 9.15 6.38
CA ARG A 18 15.16 10.44 6.95
C ARG A 18 16.18 11.56 6.72
N LYS A 19 17.48 11.28 6.91
CA LYS A 19 18.56 12.25 6.65
C LYS A 19 18.59 12.73 5.20
N MET A 20 18.07 11.93 4.27
CA MET A 20 17.94 12.29 2.85
C MET A 20 16.63 13.02 2.53
N GLY A 21 15.84 13.39 3.54
CA GLY A 21 14.61 14.16 3.37
C GLY A 21 13.38 13.31 3.05
N HIS A 22 13.43 11.99 3.21
CA HIS A 22 12.23 11.15 3.06
C HIS A 22 11.39 11.16 4.35
N ASP A 23 10.06 11.13 4.19
CA ASP A 23 9.12 10.88 5.28
C ASP A 23 9.08 9.37 5.54
N VAL A 24 9.66 8.92 6.65
CA VAL A 24 9.84 7.49 6.95
C VAL A 24 9.04 7.12 8.20
N ARG A 25 8.12 6.18 8.01
CA ARG A 25 7.41 5.47 9.10
C ARG A 25 7.94 4.05 9.21
N GLU A 26 8.25 3.60 10.41
CA GLU A 26 8.83 2.27 10.66
C GLU A 26 7.85 1.40 11.44
N VAL A 27 7.57 0.19 10.98
CA VAL A 27 6.66 -0.75 11.62
C VAL A 27 7.17 -1.18 13.00
N ARG A 28 8.48 -1.46 13.12
CA ARG A 28 9.10 -1.99 14.36
C ARG A 28 8.88 -1.08 15.58
N GLY A 29 8.90 0.24 15.38
CA GLY A 29 8.74 1.23 16.46
C GLY A 29 7.34 1.84 16.54
N ASP A 30 6.41 1.40 15.69
CA ASP A 30 5.08 1.98 15.62
C ASP A 30 4.09 1.20 16.52
N PRO A 31 3.44 1.87 17.49
CA PRO A 31 2.57 1.23 18.48
C PRO A 31 1.32 0.56 17.87
N LEU A 32 0.92 0.96 16.66
CA LEU A 32 -0.26 0.41 15.99
C LEU A 32 0.13 -0.62 14.92
N LEU A 33 1.27 -0.43 14.26
CA LEU A 33 1.68 -1.26 13.14
C LEU A 33 2.56 -2.45 13.53
N HIS A 34 3.23 -2.43 14.69
CA HIS A 34 4.16 -3.50 15.06
C HIS A 34 3.52 -4.89 15.13
N SER A 35 2.21 -4.98 15.36
CA SER A 35 1.42 -6.22 15.40
C SER A 35 0.43 -6.35 14.24
N ALA A 36 0.50 -5.45 13.26
CA ALA A 36 -0.38 -5.46 12.10
C ALA A 36 -0.02 -6.61 11.14
N SER A 37 -1.02 -7.17 10.47
CA SER A 37 -0.79 -8.18 9.42
C SER A 37 -0.13 -7.58 8.18
N ASP A 38 0.49 -8.41 7.35
CA ASP A 38 1.08 -7.97 6.08
C ASP A 38 0.03 -7.26 5.19
N GLU A 39 -1.21 -7.74 5.14
CA GLU A 39 -2.30 -7.07 4.42
C GLU A 39 -2.58 -5.68 4.98
N THR A 40 -2.59 -5.55 6.31
CA THR A 40 -2.82 -4.27 6.99
C THR A 40 -1.69 -3.30 6.71
N LEU A 41 -0.45 -3.76 6.66
CA LEU A 41 0.71 -2.94 6.30
C LEU A 41 0.63 -2.45 4.85
N VAL A 42 0.27 -3.32 3.91
CA VAL A 42 0.07 -2.96 2.50
C VAL A 42 -1.04 -1.92 2.36
N GLN A 43 -2.20 -2.13 2.99
CA GLN A 43 -3.31 -1.17 2.94
C GLN A 43 -2.94 0.16 3.60
N THR A 44 -2.20 0.13 4.71
CA THR A 44 -1.72 1.33 5.39
C THR A 44 -0.77 2.12 4.50
N ALA A 45 0.21 1.44 3.88
CA ALA A 45 1.13 2.07 2.94
C ALA A 45 0.37 2.79 1.82
N TRP A 46 -0.61 2.12 1.23
CA TRP A 46 -1.37 2.68 0.13
C TRP A 46 -2.29 3.84 0.53
N ARG A 47 -3.03 3.68 1.62
CA ARG A 47 -3.90 4.73 2.17
C ARG A 47 -3.11 6.00 2.47
N GLU A 48 -1.88 5.84 2.94
CA GLU A 48 -1.00 6.96 3.32
C GLU A 48 -0.08 7.46 2.21
N GLY A 49 -0.13 6.85 1.02
CA GLY A 49 0.72 7.26 -0.09
C GLY A 49 2.19 6.89 0.07
N ARG A 50 2.48 5.87 0.90
CA ARG A 50 3.82 5.44 1.24
C ARG A 50 4.24 4.30 0.32
N VAL A 51 5.47 4.37 -0.17
CA VAL A 51 6.11 3.22 -0.81
C VAL A 51 6.50 2.22 0.29
N LEU A 52 6.05 0.96 0.17
CA LEU A 52 6.41 -0.10 1.11
C LEU A 52 7.85 -0.56 0.84
N LEU A 53 8.68 -0.64 1.87
CA LEU A 53 10.02 -1.21 1.80
C LEU A 53 10.10 -2.44 2.73
N SER A 54 10.42 -3.60 2.19
CA SER A 54 10.53 -4.86 2.96
C SER A 54 11.60 -5.79 2.40
N ALA A 55 12.05 -6.74 3.21
CA ALA A 55 12.88 -7.88 2.80
C ALA A 55 12.07 -9.20 2.73
N SER A 56 10.75 -9.15 2.97
CA SER A 56 9.87 -10.32 2.98
C SER A 56 9.29 -10.61 1.59
N PRO A 57 9.40 -11.86 1.08
CA PRO A 57 8.75 -12.25 -0.18
C PRO A 57 7.22 -12.33 -0.06
N ALA A 58 6.67 -12.36 1.16
CA ALA A 58 5.21 -12.44 1.38
C ALA A 58 4.46 -11.26 0.73
N PHE A 59 5.06 -10.06 0.76
CA PHE A 59 4.48 -8.87 0.17
C PHE A 59 4.37 -8.93 -1.36
N ALA A 60 5.27 -9.64 -2.05
CA ALA A 60 5.19 -9.77 -3.51
C ALA A 60 3.85 -10.40 -3.92
N ARG A 61 3.48 -11.50 -3.26
CA ARG A 61 2.23 -12.22 -3.51
C ARG A 61 1.00 -11.36 -3.18
N LEU A 62 1.06 -10.58 -2.10
CA LEU A 62 -0.05 -9.71 -1.69
C LEU A 62 -0.27 -8.56 -2.66
N ILE A 63 0.80 -7.92 -3.12
CA ILE A 63 0.73 -6.77 -4.03
C ILE A 63 0.26 -7.21 -5.42
N SER A 64 0.78 -8.33 -5.94
CA SER A 64 0.42 -8.82 -7.28
C SER A 64 -1.03 -9.25 -7.43
N ARG A 65 -1.75 -9.51 -6.33
CA ARG A 65 -3.16 -9.94 -6.35
C ARG A 65 -4.15 -8.78 -6.43
N GLN A 66 -3.69 -7.54 -6.29
CA GLN A 66 -4.58 -6.39 -6.19
C GLN A 66 -4.61 -5.58 -7.49
N SER A 67 -5.81 -5.08 -7.83
CA SER A 67 -6.05 -4.27 -9.01
C SER A 67 -6.16 -2.77 -8.67
N GLY A 68 -5.79 -1.93 -9.64
CA GLY A 68 -5.90 -0.48 -9.56
C GLY A 68 -4.60 0.24 -9.15
N TRP A 69 -4.61 1.57 -9.28
CA TRP A 69 -3.48 2.41 -8.92
C TRP A 69 -3.17 2.32 -7.43
N ARG A 70 -1.90 2.08 -7.09
CA ARG A 70 -1.39 1.97 -5.71
C ARG A 70 0.03 2.53 -5.61
N PRO A 71 0.42 3.12 -4.47
CA PRO A 71 1.81 3.43 -4.17
C PRO A 71 2.70 2.19 -4.32
N GLY A 72 3.91 2.41 -4.82
CA GLY A 72 4.87 1.37 -5.16
C GLY A 72 5.39 0.58 -3.95
N ALA A 73 6.20 -0.42 -4.25
CA ALA A 73 6.88 -1.20 -3.23
C ALA A 73 8.28 -1.58 -3.70
N ILE A 74 9.23 -1.66 -2.76
CA ILE A 74 10.58 -2.14 -2.97
C ILE A 74 10.79 -3.36 -2.08
N LEU A 75 11.11 -4.50 -2.67
CA LEU A 75 11.37 -5.75 -1.98
C LEU A 75 12.84 -6.15 -2.15
N LEU A 76 13.59 -6.26 -1.05
CA LEU A 76 15.00 -6.65 -1.03
C LEU A 76 15.13 -8.17 -0.77
N LEU A 77 14.71 -8.99 -1.75
CA LEU A 77 14.43 -10.43 -1.57
C LEU A 77 15.65 -11.37 -1.66
N ALA A 78 16.82 -10.86 -2.02
CA ALA A 78 18.07 -11.60 -1.92
C ALA A 78 19.24 -10.62 -1.88
N GLY A 79 20.33 -11.00 -1.22
CA GLY A 79 21.52 -10.19 -1.10
C GLY A 79 22.05 -10.17 0.32
N ASP A 80 22.96 -9.23 0.59
CA ASP A 80 23.56 -9.07 1.89
C ASP A 80 22.56 -8.42 2.87
N PRO A 81 22.14 -9.11 3.95
CA PRO A 81 21.14 -8.60 4.88
C PRO A 81 21.68 -7.51 5.80
N ARG A 82 23.00 -7.24 5.77
CA ARG A 82 23.59 -6.19 6.61
C ARG A 82 22.99 -4.83 6.24
N PRO A 83 22.60 -4.00 7.23
CA PRO A 83 21.96 -2.71 6.98
C PRO A 83 22.74 -1.80 6.01
N GLN A 84 24.07 -1.81 6.11
CA GLN A 84 24.95 -1.02 5.26
C GLN A 84 24.90 -1.46 3.79
N ALA A 85 24.80 -2.77 3.54
CA ALA A 85 24.69 -3.32 2.20
C ALA A 85 23.29 -3.07 1.62
N GLN A 86 22.23 -3.29 2.41
CA GLN A 86 20.86 -2.93 2.02
C GLN A 86 20.75 -1.45 1.66
N LEU A 87 21.35 -0.57 2.48
CA LEU A 87 21.36 0.87 2.21
C LEU A 87 22.08 1.20 0.92
N LYS A 88 23.26 0.61 0.67
CA LYS A 88 24.01 0.82 -0.59
C LYS A 88 23.17 0.39 -1.80
N THR A 89 22.54 -0.77 -1.74
CA THR A 89 21.68 -1.30 -2.81
C THR A 89 20.47 -0.39 -3.03
N LEU A 90 19.80 0.03 -1.97
CA LEU A 90 18.66 0.93 -2.03
C LEU A 90 19.07 2.29 -2.61
N MET A 91 20.22 2.82 -2.22
CA MET A 91 20.71 4.10 -2.72
C MET A 91 21.01 4.09 -4.20
N GLU A 92 21.66 3.03 -4.67
CA GLU A 92 21.94 2.88 -6.09
C GLU A 92 20.64 2.70 -6.90
N LEU A 93 19.66 2.00 -6.35
CA LEU A 93 18.33 1.87 -6.96
C LEU A 93 17.63 3.23 -7.08
N LEU A 94 17.55 3.99 -5.98
CA LEU A 94 16.89 5.30 -5.93
C LEU A 94 17.60 6.36 -6.79
N ARG A 95 18.91 6.23 -6.99
CA ARG A 95 19.69 7.10 -7.88
C ARG A 95 19.41 6.81 -9.36
N ARG A 96 19.15 5.55 -9.72
CA ARG A 96 18.90 5.12 -11.11
C ARG A 96 17.46 5.28 -11.55
N LEU A 97 16.50 5.19 -10.62
CA LEU A 97 15.08 5.22 -10.93
C LEU A 97 14.47 6.57 -10.54
N PRO A 98 13.75 7.23 -11.47
CA PRO A 98 12.96 8.41 -11.12
C PRO A 98 11.96 8.11 -10.01
N GLU A 99 11.72 9.07 -9.12
CA GLU A 99 10.81 8.90 -7.98
C GLU A 99 9.41 8.44 -8.43
N ALA A 100 8.88 8.99 -9.52
CA ALA A 100 7.59 8.57 -10.08
C ALA A 100 7.56 7.08 -10.43
N LYS A 101 8.66 6.53 -10.99
CA LYS A 101 8.77 5.11 -11.31
C LYS A 101 8.80 4.25 -10.05
N VAL A 102 9.47 4.70 -9.00
CA VAL A 102 9.47 4.03 -7.68
C VAL A 102 8.07 4.04 -7.07
N MET A 103 7.37 5.18 -7.15
CA MET A 103 6.04 5.36 -6.59
C MET A 103 4.93 4.57 -7.31
N THR A 104 5.17 4.07 -8.52
CA THR A 104 4.15 3.34 -9.30
C THR A 104 4.58 1.94 -9.73
N SER A 105 5.59 1.37 -9.09
CA SER A 105 6.09 0.03 -9.44
C SER A 105 6.29 -0.84 -8.22
N LEU A 106 6.13 -2.15 -8.43
CA LEU A 106 6.71 -3.17 -7.57
C LEU A 106 8.12 -3.43 -8.07
N ILE A 107 9.12 -3.11 -7.25
CA ILE A 107 10.52 -3.31 -7.54
C ILE A 107 11.03 -4.46 -6.69
N ILE A 108 11.50 -5.53 -7.33
CA ILE A 108 12.08 -6.68 -6.65
C ILE A 108 13.58 -6.67 -6.90
N VAL A 109 14.35 -6.59 -5.81
CA VAL A 109 15.80 -6.59 -5.83
C VAL A 109 16.32 -7.95 -5.36
N GLU A 110 17.07 -8.61 -6.23
CA GLU A 110 17.69 -9.91 -6.01
C GLU A 110 19.20 -9.78 -6.24
N GLY A 111 19.97 -9.65 -5.16
CA GLY A 111 21.40 -9.41 -5.21
C GLY A 111 21.72 -8.07 -5.87
N GLN A 112 22.31 -8.10 -7.06
CA GLN A 112 22.64 -6.91 -7.85
C GLN A 112 21.62 -6.59 -8.95
N ARG A 113 20.55 -7.39 -9.08
CA ARG A 113 19.53 -7.22 -10.12
C ARG A 113 18.29 -6.60 -9.51
N ALA A 114 17.69 -5.63 -10.21
CA ALA A 114 16.39 -5.08 -9.87
C ALA A 114 15.41 -5.33 -11.03
N ARG A 115 14.31 -6.04 -10.76
CA ARG A 115 13.19 -6.19 -11.67
C ARG A 115 12.12 -5.17 -11.31
N VAL A 116 11.58 -4.48 -12.31
CA VAL A 116 10.57 -3.42 -12.12
C VAL A 116 9.28 -3.85 -12.80
N TYR A 117 8.21 -3.96 -12.02
CA TYR A 117 6.87 -4.31 -12.46
C TYR A 117 5.96 -3.09 -12.29
N PRO A 118 5.56 -2.42 -13.37
CA PRO A 118 4.62 -1.28 -13.27
C PRO A 118 3.30 -1.74 -12.63
N LEU A 119 2.83 -1.00 -11.63
CA LEU A 119 1.52 -1.19 -11.00
C LEU A 119 0.42 -0.35 -11.66
N VAL A 120 0.79 0.42 -12.69
CA VAL A 120 -0.07 1.36 -13.40
C VAL A 120 0.15 1.19 -14.90
N VAL A 121 -0.91 1.40 -15.68
CA VAL A 121 -0.86 1.27 -17.14
C VAL A 121 -0.03 2.39 -17.78
N ARG A 122 -0.06 3.60 -17.21
CA ARG A 122 0.80 4.72 -17.62
C ARG A 122 1.55 5.23 -16.40
N ILE A 123 2.88 5.17 -16.47
CA ILE A 123 3.75 5.77 -15.45
C ILE A 123 3.74 7.29 -15.71
N PRO A 124 3.32 8.11 -14.74
CA PRO A 124 3.37 9.56 -14.88
C PRO A 124 4.84 10.03 -14.93
N GLU A 125 5.15 10.97 -15.83
CA GLU A 125 6.51 11.51 -16.00
C GLU A 125 6.98 12.36 -14.81
N LYS A 126 6.04 12.92 -14.03
CA LYS A 126 6.31 13.73 -12.84
C LYS A 126 5.47 13.26 -11.67
N VAL A 127 5.98 13.45 -10.46
CA VAL A 127 5.20 13.24 -9.24
C VAL A 127 4.13 14.33 -9.16
N THR A 128 2.91 14.05 -9.62
CA THR A 128 1.72 14.90 -9.49
C THR A 128 1.02 14.68 -8.14
N PRO A 129 0.19 15.63 -7.68
CA PRO A 129 -0.68 15.45 -6.51
C PRO A 129 -1.64 14.25 -6.64
N GLU A 130 -1.92 13.78 -7.86
CA GLU A 130 -2.72 12.57 -8.10
C GLU A 130 -1.99 11.26 -7.74
N LEU A 131 -0.65 11.30 -7.60
CA LEU A 131 0.13 10.22 -7.00
C LEU A 131 0.17 10.30 -5.46
N GLN A 132 -0.33 11.40 -4.90
CA GLN A 132 -0.62 11.46 -3.47
C GLN A 132 -1.98 10.76 -3.27
N PRO A 133 -2.15 10.02 -2.18
CA PRO A 133 -3.38 9.30 -1.92
C PRO A 133 -4.51 10.32 -1.94
N ARG A 134 -5.59 10.03 -2.68
CA ARG A 134 -6.86 10.71 -2.38
C ARG A 134 -7.06 10.50 -0.89
N LEU A 135 -7.09 11.58 -0.10
CA LEU A 135 -7.57 11.50 1.27
C LEU A 135 -8.87 10.67 1.21
N PRO A 136 -9.12 9.76 2.16
CA PRO A 136 -10.49 9.35 2.41
C PRO A 136 -11.29 10.65 2.46
N GLU A 137 -12.36 10.76 1.66
CA GLU A 137 -13.30 11.87 1.82
C GLU A 137 -13.50 12.07 3.32
N PRO A 138 -13.34 13.31 3.84
CA PRO A 138 -13.62 13.56 5.24
C PRO A 138 -14.98 12.93 5.54
N LEU A 139 -15.07 12.13 6.62
CA LEU A 139 -16.37 11.66 7.08
C LEU A 139 -17.28 12.89 7.10
N PRO A 140 -18.49 12.81 6.50
CA PRO A 140 -19.37 13.96 6.42
C PRO A 140 -19.51 14.55 7.81
N SER A 141 -19.29 15.86 7.92
CA SER A 141 -19.45 16.59 9.16
C SER A 141 -20.81 16.24 9.77
N PRO A 142 -20.94 16.11 11.10
CA PRO A 142 -22.19 15.70 11.76
C PRO A 142 -23.35 16.70 11.52
N SER A 143 -23.08 17.84 10.89
CA SER A 143 -24.05 18.84 10.46
C SER A 143 -24.57 18.63 9.03
N ALA A 144 -24.06 17.68 8.27
CA ALA A 144 -24.59 17.34 6.95
C ALA A 144 -25.75 16.36 7.13
N THR A 145 -26.98 16.87 6.99
CA THR A 145 -28.20 16.06 6.97
C THR A 145 -28.01 14.90 5.98
N PRO A 146 -28.07 13.63 6.43
CA PRO A 146 -27.81 12.53 5.54
C PRO A 146 -28.98 12.43 4.56
N SER A 147 -28.70 12.59 3.26
CA SER A 147 -29.53 11.90 2.28
C SER A 147 -29.28 10.42 2.52
N ILE A 148 -30.21 9.74 3.19
CA ILE A 148 -30.10 8.33 3.54
C ILE A 148 -30.12 7.54 2.22
N ARG A 149 -28.93 7.31 1.65
CA ARG A 149 -28.71 6.15 0.81
C ARG A 149 -28.48 5.01 1.78
N SER A 150 -29.45 4.13 1.92
CA SER A 150 -29.31 2.89 2.67
C SER A 150 -28.13 2.12 2.06
N TYR A 151 -27.06 1.89 2.83
CA TYR A 151 -25.97 1.02 2.42
C TYR A 151 -26.05 -0.26 3.24
N LEU A 152 -25.87 -1.42 2.59
CA LEU A 152 -25.86 -2.71 3.28
C LEU A 152 -24.40 -3.09 3.57
N ALA A 153 -24.05 -3.22 4.86
CA ALA A 153 -22.75 -3.78 5.22
C ALA A 153 -22.79 -5.30 5.04
N CYS A 154 -21.75 -5.86 4.41
CA CYS A 154 -21.60 -7.31 4.31
C CYS A 154 -21.42 -7.90 5.71
N PRO A 155 -22.25 -8.88 6.13
CA PRO A 155 -22.17 -9.44 7.48
C PRO A 155 -20.89 -10.22 7.75
N VAL A 156 -20.18 -10.64 6.70
CA VAL A 156 -18.96 -11.46 6.81
C VAL A 156 -17.70 -10.61 6.96
N CYS A 157 -17.60 -9.49 6.23
CA CYS A 157 -16.36 -8.70 6.16
C CYS A 157 -16.57 -7.20 6.40
N GLY A 158 -17.79 -6.75 6.69
CA GLY A 158 -18.11 -5.35 6.92
C GLY A 158 -18.04 -4.45 5.67
N TYR A 159 -17.79 -5.03 4.48
CA TYR A 159 -17.71 -4.26 3.24
C TYR A 159 -19.05 -3.58 2.92
N THR A 160 -19.03 -2.26 2.77
CA THR A 160 -20.21 -1.44 2.48
C THR A 160 -20.64 -1.63 1.01
N MET A 161 -21.75 -2.32 0.80
CA MET A 161 -22.35 -2.54 -0.51
C MET A 161 -23.37 -1.44 -0.82
N LYS A 162 -23.39 -0.98 -2.07
CA LYS A 162 -24.52 -0.23 -2.61
C LYS A 162 -25.68 -1.21 -2.83
N PRO A 163 -26.86 -1.00 -2.26
CA PRO A 163 -27.99 -1.86 -2.55
C PRO A 163 -28.35 -1.72 -4.03
N LEU A 164 -28.52 -2.85 -4.69
CA LEU A 164 -29.20 -2.94 -5.98
C LEU A 164 -30.60 -3.47 -5.66
N HIS A 165 -31.64 -2.71 -5.99
CA HIS A 165 -33.01 -3.15 -5.76
C HIS A 165 -33.27 -4.49 -6.47
N GLY A 166 -33.76 -5.48 -5.70
CA GLY A 166 -34.33 -6.73 -6.22
C GLY A 166 -33.34 -7.82 -6.66
N CYS A 167 -32.02 -7.64 -6.54
CA CYS A 167 -31.05 -8.62 -7.00
C CYS A 167 -30.19 -9.19 -5.86
N LYS A 168 -29.94 -10.51 -5.88
CA LYS A 168 -28.89 -11.13 -5.07
C LYS A 168 -27.55 -10.48 -5.42
N GLN A 169 -26.80 -10.05 -4.40
CA GLN A 169 -25.52 -9.37 -4.59
C GLN A 169 -24.39 -10.25 -4.06
N VAL A 170 -23.31 -10.35 -4.82
CA VAL A 170 -22.07 -10.96 -4.34
C VAL A 170 -21.20 -9.85 -3.78
N CYS A 171 -20.76 -10.00 -2.53
CA CYS A 171 -19.81 -9.10 -1.91
C CYS A 171 -18.48 -9.16 -2.68
N PRO A 172 -17.99 -8.04 -3.24
CA PRO A 172 -16.76 -8.05 -4.04
C PRO A 172 -15.51 -8.29 -3.19
N ALA A 173 -15.59 -8.10 -1.87
CA ALA A 173 -14.46 -8.28 -0.97
C ALA A 173 -14.26 -9.73 -0.50
N CYS A 174 -15.33 -10.50 -0.33
CA CYS A 174 -15.24 -11.86 0.24
C CYS A 174 -16.05 -12.93 -0.50
N GLY A 175 -16.78 -12.57 -1.57
CA GLY A 175 -17.59 -13.51 -2.34
C GLY A 175 -18.91 -13.92 -1.68
N TYR A 176 -19.26 -13.34 -0.52
CA TYR A 176 -20.52 -13.62 0.16
C TYR A 176 -21.73 -13.24 -0.71
N LEU A 177 -22.61 -14.20 -1.00
CA LEU A 177 -23.86 -13.97 -1.74
C LEU A 177 -24.98 -13.61 -0.76
N SER A 178 -25.57 -12.42 -0.91
CA SER A 178 -26.73 -12.03 -0.11
C SER A 178 -27.97 -12.85 -0.48
N SER A 179 -28.65 -13.39 0.53
CA SER A 179 -29.97 -14.01 0.38
C SER A 179 -31.04 -12.93 0.48
N CYS A 180 -31.92 -12.82 -0.52
CA CYS A 180 -33.07 -11.94 -0.45
C CYS A 180 -34.02 -12.41 0.67
N SER A 181 -34.35 -11.54 1.63
CA SER A 181 -35.67 -11.61 2.26
C SER A 181 -36.62 -10.82 1.36
N MET A 182 -37.72 -11.44 0.94
CA MET A 182 -38.82 -10.75 0.29
C MET A 182 -39.67 -10.13 1.40
N ASP A 183 -39.61 -8.81 1.53
CA ASP A 183 -40.67 -7.99 2.11
C ASP A 183 -40.90 -6.79 1.17
#